data_AF-A0A381X600-F1
#
_entry.id   AF-A0A381X600-F1
#
_cell.length_a   1.000
_cell.length_b   1.000
_cell.length_c   1.000
_cell.angle_alpha   90.00
_cell.angle_beta   90.00
_cell.angle_gamma   90.00
#
_symmetry.space_group_name_H-M   'P 1'
#
loop_
_entity.id
_entity.type
_entity.pdbx_description
1 polymer ?
#
loop_
_entity_poly.entity_id
_entity_poly.type
_entity_poly.pdbx_seq_one_letter_code
_entity_poly.pdbx_strand_id
1 'polypeptide(L)'
;MKKFLLSGFQKYYAETPTANKCIKYLNDKYPYIMPKIDHIAYRQLDNVEPLQKLLLDSDYYLMDEIKLPTENPDFPKTAFWYKHSYFPRIFLSSVQLDNLPKDLISKINDDNKNIDTYNKLLEYDQYLAWTYFWKNDINHIAIDLSTHPDNFDEIIENMEKDINLKMNSSFSKEKFQISSDGHLTQCSTKSDYSENISKSYIEFVHREILPSNKTKLFPSSIHRKDGFDAISANTIFKSTDI
;
A
#
# COMPACT_ATOMS: atom_id res chain seq x y z
N MET A 1 5.76 -18.70 2.71
CA MET A 1 6.03 -17.26 2.53
C MET A 1 7.23 -16.88 1.66
N LYS A 2 8.47 -17.34 1.94
CA LYS A 2 9.69 -16.77 1.32
C LYS A 2 9.69 -16.72 -0.22
N LYS A 3 9.29 -17.79 -0.90
CA LYS A 3 9.20 -17.82 -2.37
C LYS A 3 8.14 -16.84 -2.90
N PHE A 4 6.97 -16.79 -2.25
CA PHE A 4 5.85 -15.90 -2.60
C PHE A 4 6.26 -14.43 -2.51
N LEU A 5 6.90 -14.03 -1.41
CA LEU A 5 7.41 -12.66 -1.26
C LEU A 5 8.50 -12.36 -2.27
N LEU A 6 9.48 -13.27 -2.46
CA LEU A 6 10.58 -13.05 -3.41
C LEU A 6 10.08 -12.82 -4.84
N SER A 7 9.17 -13.67 -5.33
CA SER A 7 8.57 -13.48 -6.65
C SER A 7 7.76 -12.19 -6.73
N GLY A 8 7.04 -11.86 -5.65
CA GLY A 8 6.28 -10.61 -5.56
C GLY A 8 7.18 -9.37 -5.66
N PHE A 9 8.30 -9.34 -4.93
CA PHE A 9 9.27 -8.25 -4.98
C PHE A 9 9.92 -8.12 -6.37
N GLN A 10 10.36 -9.24 -6.96
CA GLN A 10 10.96 -9.23 -8.29
C GLN A 10 10.02 -8.61 -9.33
N LYS A 11 8.75 -9.03 -9.29
CA LYS A 11 7.72 -8.49 -10.18
C LYS A 11 7.42 -7.02 -9.90
N TYR A 12 7.21 -6.66 -8.63
CA TYR A 12 6.94 -5.28 -8.23
C TYR A 12 8.02 -4.32 -8.73
N TYR A 13 9.30 -4.62 -8.46
CA TYR A 13 10.40 -3.75 -8.88
C TYR A 13 10.62 -3.77 -10.40
N ALA A 14 10.30 -4.85 -11.10
CA ALA A 14 10.36 -4.87 -12.57
C ALA A 14 9.27 -3.99 -13.21
N GLU A 15 8.08 -3.94 -12.60
CA GLU A 15 6.88 -3.31 -13.16
C GLU A 15 6.54 -1.94 -12.51
N THR A 16 7.36 -1.48 -11.56
CA THR A 16 7.20 -0.20 -10.84
C THR A 16 8.48 0.63 -10.92
N PRO A 17 8.88 1.12 -12.11
CA PRO A 17 10.11 1.90 -12.29
C PRO A 17 10.20 3.15 -11.39
N THR A 18 9.07 3.76 -11.03
CA THR A 18 9.03 4.90 -10.11
C THR A 18 9.56 4.51 -8.73
N ALA A 19 9.21 3.32 -8.22
CA ALA A 19 9.75 2.83 -6.96
C ALA A 19 11.28 2.70 -6.99
N ASN A 20 11.85 2.19 -8.08
CA ASN A 20 13.31 2.07 -8.22
C ASN A 20 13.99 3.44 -8.21
N LYS A 21 13.40 4.46 -8.86
CA LYS A 21 13.93 5.83 -8.85
C LYS A 21 13.94 6.41 -7.44
N CYS A 22 12.85 6.25 -6.69
CA CYS A 22 12.74 6.71 -5.31
C CYS A 22 13.76 6.02 -4.39
N ILE A 23 13.89 4.70 -4.47
CA ILE A 23 14.88 3.96 -3.67
C ILE A 23 16.31 4.37 -4.03
N LYS A 24 16.61 4.53 -5.33
CA LYS A 24 17.91 5.03 -5.77
C LYS A 24 18.19 6.42 -5.20
N TYR A 25 17.23 7.35 -5.30
CA TYR A 25 17.37 8.69 -4.74
C TYR A 25 17.67 8.66 -3.23
N LEU A 26 16.92 7.87 -2.46
CA LEU A 26 17.13 7.74 -1.02
C LEU A 26 18.52 7.19 -0.68
N ASN A 27 18.98 6.16 -1.40
CA ASN A 27 20.31 5.59 -1.21
C ASN A 27 21.43 6.57 -1.59
N ASP A 28 21.26 7.35 -2.66
CA ASP A 28 22.25 8.33 -3.10
C ASP A 28 22.32 9.52 -2.12
N LYS A 29 21.18 9.99 -1.60
CA LYS A 29 21.11 11.13 -0.67
C LYS A 29 21.48 10.75 0.78
N TYR A 30 21.11 9.56 1.22
CA TYR A 30 21.34 9.06 2.59
C TYR A 30 22.13 7.75 2.58
N PRO A 31 23.40 7.73 2.13
CA PRO A 31 24.17 6.50 1.89
C PRO A 31 24.41 5.64 3.14
N TYR A 32 24.25 6.21 4.34
CA TYR A 32 24.42 5.51 5.62
C TYR A 32 23.09 5.07 6.26
N ILE A 33 21.97 5.28 5.57
CA ILE A 33 20.63 4.93 6.07
C ILE A 33 20.02 3.97 5.06
N MET A 34 19.89 2.71 5.46
CA MET A 34 19.26 1.70 4.63
C MET A 34 17.74 1.95 4.60
N PRO A 35 17.12 2.12 3.40
CA PRO A 35 15.68 2.18 3.28
C PRO A 35 15.04 0.92 3.86
N LYS A 36 14.09 1.08 4.77
CA LYS A 36 13.35 -0.02 5.39
C LYS A 36 11.96 -0.07 4.82
N ILE A 37 11.47 -1.28 4.57
CA ILE A 37 10.07 -1.47 4.19
C ILE A 37 9.23 -1.44 5.47
N ASP A 38 8.30 -0.48 5.55
CA ASP A 38 7.32 -0.41 6.63
C ASP A 38 6.29 -1.52 6.52
N HIS A 39 5.70 -1.64 5.32
CA HIS A 39 4.68 -2.62 5.01
C HIS A 39 4.59 -2.93 3.51
N ILE A 40 3.91 -4.03 3.20
CA ILE A 40 3.56 -4.47 1.85
C ILE A 40 2.04 -4.60 1.79
N ALA A 41 1.42 -4.05 0.75
CA ALA A 41 -0.03 -4.11 0.60
C ALA A 41 -0.49 -5.03 -0.54
N TYR A 42 -1.56 -5.75 -0.27
CA TYR A 42 -2.25 -6.61 -1.22
C TYR A 42 -3.74 -6.27 -1.25
N ARG A 43 -4.35 -6.53 -2.41
CA ARG A 43 -5.81 -6.44 -2.63
C ARG A 43 -6.34 -7.83 -2.98
N GLN A 44 -7.58 -8.13 -2.58
CA GLN A 44 -8.27 -9.37 -2.89
C GLN A 44 -9.74 -9.13 -3.25
N LEU A 45 -10.30 -10.02 -4.06
CA LEU A 45 -11.72 -10.03 -4.38
C LEU A 45 -12.41 -11.02 -3.44
N ASP A 46 -13.21 -10.52 -2.52
CA ASP A 46 -13.98 -11.28 -1.52
C ASP A 46 -13.11 -12.15 -0.58
N ASN A 47 -12.61 -13.28 -1.06
CA ASN A 47 -11.94 -14.30 -0.28
C ASN A 47 -10.46 -13.97 0.02
N VAL A 48 -10.15 -13.68 1.28
CA VAL A 48 -8.78 -13.46 1.79
C VAL A 48 -8.12 -14.70 2.38
N GLU A 49 -8.90 -15.76 2.63
CA GLU A 49 -8.47 -16.94 3.41
C GLU A 49 -7.17 -17.59 2.91
N PRO A 50 -6.93 -17.77 1.59
CA PRO A 50 -5.70 -18.41 1.13
C PRO A 50 -4.44 -17.64 1.54
N LEU A 51 -4.45 -16.30 1.42
CA LEU A 51 -3.29 -15.48 1.78
C LEU A 51 -3.20 -15.29 3.30
N GLN A 52 -4.34 -15.15 3.98
CA GLN A 52 -4.41 -15.11 5.44
C GLN A 52 -3.83 -16.37 6.07
N LYS A 53 -4.24 -17.56 5.59
CA LYS A 53 -3.67 -18.84 6.02
C LYS A 53 -2.17 -18.88 5.79
N LEU A 54 -1.69 -18.47 4.61
CA LEU A 54 -0.27 -18.43 4.29
C LEU A 54 0.52 -17.52 5.25
N LEU A 55 -0.05 -16.37 5.64
CA LEU A 55 0.53 -15.45 6.61
C LEU A 55 0.64 -16.09 7.98
N LEU A 56 -0.47 -16.63 8.51
CA LEU A 56 -0.53 -17.27 9.82
C LEU A 56 0.42 -18.48 9.91
N ASP A 57 0.47 -19.32 8.87
CA ASP A 57 1.40 -20.46 8.76
C ASP A 57 2.88 -20.03 8.68
N SER A 58 3.15 -18.73 8.55
CA SER A 58 4.48 -18.14 8.43
C SER A 58 4.79 -17.14 9.55
N ASP A 59 4.25 -17.37 10.75
CA ASP A 59 4.50 -16.63 11.99
C ASP A 59 4.09 -15.15 11.95
N TYR A 60 3.20 -14.77 11.02
CA TYR A 60 2.51 -13.49 11.09
C TYR A 60 1.32 -13.59 12.03
N TYR A 61 1.11 -12.53 12.81
CA TYR A 61 -0.04 -12.40 13.71
C TYR A 61 -1.02 -11.39 13.12
N LEU A 62 -2.30 -11.78 13.03
CA LEU A 62 -3.37 -10.83 12.74
C LEU A 62 -3.47 -9.85 13.91
N MET A 63 -3.45 -8.56 13.60
CA MET A 63 -3.41 -7.50 14.60
C MET A 63 -4.75 -6.79 14.74
N ASP A 64 -5.37 -6.41 13.62
CA ASP A 64 -6.66 -5.72 13.63
C ASP A 64 -7.40 -5.92 12.30
N GLU A 65 -8.72 -5.70 12.35
CA GLU A 65 -9.62 -5.58 11.22
C GLU A 65 -10.13 -4.14 11.11
N ILE A 66 -9.98 -3.55 9.94
CA ILE A 66 -10.28 -2.15 9.67
C ILE A 66 -11.35 -2.08 8.59
N LYS A 67 -12.51 -1.53 8.92
CA LYS A 67 -13.51 -1.15 7.92
C LYS A 67 -13.03 0.09 7.18
N LEU A 68 -12.86 -0.04 5.87
CA LEU A 68 -12.36 1.05 5.04
C LEU A 68 -13.52 1.93 4.58
N PRO A 69 -13.35 3.26 4.59
CA PRO A 69 -14.26 4.14 3.87
C PRO A 69 -14.34 3.70 2.40
N THR A 70 -15.53 3.74 1.81
CA THR A 70 -15.73 3.42 0.40
C THR A 70 -16.53 4.55 -0.24
N GLU A 71 -16.16 4.93 -1.46
CA GLU A 71 -16.94 5.88 -2.26
C GLU A 71 -18.19 5.22 -2.82
N ASN A 72 -18.07 3.95 -3.21
CA ASN A 72 -19.19 3.14 -3.65
C ASN A 72 -19.64 2.22 -2.50
N PRO A 73 -20.79 2.49 -1.85
CA PRO A 73 -21.31 1.68 -0.74
C PRO A 73 -21.72 0.27 -1.16
N ASP A 74 -21.92 0.02 -2.46
CA ASP A 74 -22.24 -1.31 -2.99
C ASP A 74 -21.02 -2.26 -2.95
N PHE A 75 -19.81 -1.71 -2.82
CA PHE A 75 -18.55 -2.45 -2.76
C PHE A 75 -17.74 -2.09 -1.53
N PRO A 76 -18.25 -2.43 -0.32
CA PRO A 76 -17.56 -2.16 0.93
C PRO A 76 -16.23 -2.92 0.98
N LYS A 77 -15.25 -2.28 1.59
CA LYS A 77 -13.87 -2.79 1.69
C LYS A 77 -13.49 -2.99 3.14
N THR A 78 -12.79 -4.09 3.40
CA THR A 78 -12.24 -4.40 4.71
C THR A 78 -10.75 -4.64 4.57
N ALA A 79 -9.97 -4.23 5.56
CA ALA A 79 -8.56 -4.52 5.63
C ALA A 79 -8.20 -5.25 6.91
N PHE A 80 -7.20 -6.10 6.79
CA PHE A 80 -6.58 -6.85 7.85
C PHE A 80 -5.11 -6.51 7.81
N TRP A 81 -4.48 -6.27 8.96
CA TRP A 81 -3.04 -6.10 8.98
C TRP A 81 -2.36 -7.08 9.91
N TYR A 82 -1.18 -7.49 9.47
CA TYR A 82 -0.43 -8.57 10.08
C TYR A 82 0.97 -8.10 10.43
N LYS A 83 1.47 -8.61 11.55
CA LYS A 83 2.80 -8.29 12.05
C LYS A 83 3.65 -9.54 12.20
N HIS A 84 4.92 -9.42 11.82
CA HIS A 84 5.94 -10.43 12.07
C HIS A 84 7.11 -9.81 12.82
N SER A 85 7.86 -10.60 13.59
CA SER A 85 8.96 -10.10 14.43
C SER A 85 10.14 -9.53 13.62
N TYR A 86 10.34 -10.04 12.40
CA TYR A 86 11.51 -9.74 11.56
C TYR A 86 11.19 -9.23 10.15
N PHE A 87 9.94 -9.32 9.72
CA PHE A 87 9.55 -8.99 8.35
C PHE A 87 8.58 -7.82 8.36
N PRO A 88 8.48 -7.07 7.24
CA PRO A 88 7.56 -5.96 7.14
C PRO A 88 6.12 -6.37 7.43
N ARG A 89 5.31 -5.41 7.89
CA ARG A 89 3.89 -5.62 8.09
C ARG A 89 3.22 -5.96 6.76
N ILE A 90 2.15 -6.73 6.80
CA ILE A 90 1.34 -7.00 5.62
C ILE A 90 -0.01 -6.34 5.81
N PHE A 91 -0.41 -5.50 4.86
CA PHE A 91 -1.73 -4.92 4.79
C PHE A 91 -2.52 -5.64 3.71
N LEU A 92 -3.54 -6.39 4.10
CA LEU A 92 -4.36 -7.20 3.21
C LEU A 92 -5.76 -6.64 3.19
N SER A 93 -6.18 -6.08 2.06
CA SER A 93 -7.54 -5.59 1.89
C SER A 93 -8.35 -6.51 0.98
N SER A 94 -9.66 -6.50 1.15
CA SER A 94 -10.61 -7.10 0.21
C SER A 94 -11.84 -6.23 -0.01
N VAL A 95 -12.51 -6.49 -1.12
CA VAL A 95 -13.78 -5.86 -1.51
C VAL A 95 -14.86 -6.93 -1.64
N GLN A 96 -16.06 -6.65 -1.11
CA GLN A 96 -17.21 -7.55 -1.23
C GLN A 96 -17.79 -7.53 -2.65
N LEU A 97 -18.33 -8.66 -3.09
CA LEU A 97 -18.86 -8.85 -4.46
C LEU A 97 -20.37 -9.03 -4.53
N ASP A 98 -21.09 -8.94 -3.40
CA ASP A 98 -22.52 -9.27 -3.30
C ASP A 98 -23.40 -8.49 -4.30
N ASN A 99 -23.02 -7.25 -4.60
CA ASN A 99 -23.74 -6.38 -5.53
C ASN A 99 -23.24 -6.47 -6.98
N LEU A 100 -22.27 -7.35 -7.28
CA LEU A 100 -21.77 -7.53 -8.63
C LEU A 100 -22.67 -8.48 -9.43
N PRO A 101 -23.02 -8.17 -10.70
CA PRO A 101 -23.76 -9.09 -11.56
C PRO A 101 -23.13 -10.48 -11.64
N LYS A 102 -23.96 -11.53 -11.59
CA LYS A 102 -23.50 -12.94 -11.59
C LYS A 102 -22.65 -13.31 -12.81
N ASP A 103 -22.93 -12.71 -13.97
CA ASP A 103 -22.13 -12.94 -15.17
C ASP A 103 -20.72 -12.34 -15.04
N LEU A 104 -20.56 -11.21 -14.36
CA LEU A 104 -19.25 -10.63 -14.06
C LEU A 104 -18.51 -11.43 -13.00
N ILE A 105 -19.18 -11.91 -11.95
CA ILE A 105 -18.58 -12.82 -10.96
C ILE A 105 -18.02 -14.06 -11.66
N SER A 106 -18.75 -14.64 -12.63
CA SER A 106 -18.26 -15.81 -13.36
C SER A 106 -16.99 -15.53 -14.19
N LYS A 107 -16.85 -14.31 -14.72
CA LYS A 107 -15.67 -13.87 -15.51
C LYS A 107 -14.46 -13.56 -14.64
N ILE A 108 -14.67 -13.07 -13.42
CA ILE A 108 -13.59 -12.81 -12.45
C ILE A 108 -12.81 -14.09 -12.13
N ASN A 109 -13.51 -15.23 -12.10
CA ASN A 109 -12.92 -16.53 -11.81
C ASN A 109 -12.21 -17.17 -13.02
N ASP A 110 -12.24 -16.53 -14.20
CA ASP A 110 -11.45 -16.96 -15.35
C ASP A 110 -9.98 -16.55 -15.15
N ASP A 111 -9.06 -17.45 -15.46
CA ASP A 111 -7.63 -17.15 -15.35
C ASP A 111 -7.10 -16.24 -16.45
N ASN A 112 -7.84 -16.10 -17.55
CA ASN A 112 -7.47 -15.26 -18.67
C ASN A 112 -7.87 -13.80 -18.44
N LYS A 113 -6.88 -12.93 -18.29
CA LYS A 113 -7.10 -11.48 -18.18
C LYS A 113 -7.79 -10.96 -19.44
N ASN A 114 -8.94 -10.33 -19.25
CA ASN A 114 -9.72 -9.73 -20.32
C ASN A 114 -9.94 -8.23 -20.06
N ILE A 115 -9.49 -7.39 -20.99
CA ILE A 115 -9.56 -5.92 -20.88
C ILE A 115 -11.01 -5.39 -20.87
N ASP A 116 -11.93 -6.05 -21.58
CA ASP A 116 -13.34 -5.65 -21.58
C ASP A 116 -13.98 -5.89 -20.20
N THR A 117 -13.57 -6.97 -19.53
CA THR A 117 -14.00 -7.25 -18.15
C THR A 117 -13.38 -6.26 -17.18
N TYR A 118 -12.11 -5.89 -17.36
CA TYR A 118 -11.47 -4.83 -16.59
C TYR A 118 -12.25 -3.50 -16.73
N ASN A 119 -12.54 -3.07 -17.97
CA ASN A 119 -13.26 -1.83 -18.23
C ASN A 119 -14.68 -1.85 -17.62
N LYS A 120 -15.38 -2.98 -17.68
CA LYS A 120 -16.69 -3.14 -17.03
C LYS A 120 -16.60 -3.03 -15.51
N LEU A 121 -15.60 -3.65 -14.89
CA LEU A 121 -15.40 -3.55 -13.44
C LEU A 121 -15.01 -2.12 -13.02
N LEU A 122 -14.28 -1.40 -13.88
CA LEU A 122 -13.87 -0.02 -13.64
C LEU A 122 -15.06 0.93 -13.54
N GLU A 123 -16.16 0.64 -14.25
CA GLU A 123 -17.43 1.38 -14.12
C GLU A 123 -18.06 1.27 -12.72
N TYR A 124 -17.73 0.21 -11.96
CA TYR A 124 -18.23 -0.02 -10.61
C TYR A 124 -17.30 0.53 -9.54
N ASP A 125 -16.02 0.15 -9.59
CA ASP A 125 -15.01 0.53 -8.61
C ASP A 125 -13.59 0.22 -9.12
N GLN A 126 -12.67 1.18 -9.02
CA GLN A 126 -11.29 0.96 -9.47
C GLN A 126 -10.56 -0.11 -8.63
N TYR A 127 -10.90 -0.28 -7.36
CA TYR A 127 -10.35 -1.39 -6.58
C TYR A 127 -10.71 -2.74 -7.22
N LEU A 128 -11.96 -2.92 -7.65
CA LEU A 128 -12.41 -4.16 -8.30
C LEU A 128 -11.61 -4.43 -9.58
N ALA A 129 -11.55 -3.43 -10.46
CA ALA A 129 -10.88 -3.57 -11.75
C ALA A 129 -9.39 -3.87 -11.60
N TRP A 130 -8.69 -3.11 -10.75
CA TRP A 130 -7.28 -3.34 -10.45
C TRP A 130 -7.04 -4.75 -9.89
N THR A 131 -7.85 -5.16 -8.92
CA THR A 131 -7.66 -6.45 -8.23
C THR A 131 -7.97 -7.63 -9.14
N TYR A 132 -8.99 -7.53 -10.00
CA TYR A 132 -9.25 -8.53 -11.04
C TYR A 132 -8.05 -8.70 -11.97
N PHE A 133 -7.46 -7.61 -12.44
CA PHE A 133 -6.41 -7.68 -13.46
C PHE A 133 -5.06 -8.09 -12.91
N TRP A 134 -4.72 -7.66 -11.68
CA TRP A 134 -3.41 -7.89 -11.08
C TRP A 134 -3.38 -9.02 -10.04
N LYS A 135 -4.56 -9.46 -9.57
CA LYS A 135 -4.74 -10.58 -8.64
C LYS A 135 -3.81 -10.43 -7.41
N ASN A 136 -2.82 -11.32 -7.29
CA ASN A 136 -1.93 -11.44 -6.14
C ASN A 136 -0.67 -10.57 -6.23
N ASP A 137 -0.60 -9.66 -7.20
CA ASP A 137 0.51 -8.72 -7.30
C ASP A 137 0.52 -7.77 -6.09
N ILE A 138 1.72 -7.34 -5.70
CA ILE A 138 1.89 -6.32 -4.67
C ILE A 138 1.26 -5.01 -5.18
N ASN A 139 0.33 -4.43 -4.42
CA ASN A 139 -0.27 -3.15 -4.77
C ASN A 139 0.73 -2.00 -4.56
N HIS A 140 1.39 -2.00 -3.41
CA HIS A 140 2.51 -1.10 -3.13
C HIS A 140 3.43 -1.66 -2.06
N ILE A 141 4.62 -1.08 -2.01
CA ILE A 141 5.57 -1.19 -0.91
C ILE A 141 5.67 0.20 -0.28
N ALA A 142 5.60 0.24 1.04
CA ALA A 142 5.78 1.46 1.81
C ALA A 142 7.18 1.51 2.42
N ILE A 143 7.85 2.65 2.29
CA ILE A 143 9.19 2.89 2.84
C ILE A 143 9.10 3.71 4.11
N ASP A 144 9.68 3.18 5.18
CA ASP A 144 9.80 3.84 6.47
C ASP A 144 10.91 4.90 6.43
N LEU A 145 10.52 6.17 6.54
CA LEU A 145 11.41 7.32 6.61
C LEU A 145 11.57 7.86 8.04
N SER A 146 11.00 7.22 9.05
CA SER A 146 10.93 7.72 10.44
C SER A 146 12.27 7.92 11.14
N THR A 147 13.34 7.34 10.58
CA THR A 147 14.71 7.40 11.13
C THR A 147 15.67 8.20 10.25
N HIS A 148 15.17 8.84 9.19
CA HIS A 148 15.98 9.75 8.39
C HIS A 148 16.24 11.06 9.16
N PRO A 149 17.38 11.74 8.90
CA PRO A 149 17.81 12.91 9.64
C PRO A 149 17.01 14.17 9.26
N ASP A 150 16.55 14.23 8.02
CA ASP A 150 15.77 15.34 7.48
C ASP A 150 14.28 15.13 7.78
N ASN A 151 13.51 16.20 7.80
CA ASN A 151 12.07 16.12 8.05
C ASN A 151 11.37 15.35 6.92
N PHE A 152 10.31 14.61 7.26
CA PHE A 152 9.61 13.75 6.32
C PHE A 152 9.11 14.50 5.08
N ASP A 153 8.46 15.65 5.29
CA ASP A 153 7.95 16.52 4.24
C ASP A 153 9.06 17.05 3.34
N GLU A 154 10.17 17.49 3.91
CA GLU A 154 11.36 17.96 3.19
C GLU A 154 11.99 16.86 2.33
N ILE A 155 12.07 15.62 2.84
CA ILE A 155 12.58 14.48 2.05
C ILE A 155 11.70 14.28 0.81
N ILE A 156 10.38 14.28 0.99
CA ILE A 156 9.41 14.06 -0.07
C ILE A 156 9.40 15.20 -1.07
N GLU A 157 9.40 16.45 -0.62
CA GLU A 157 9.43 17.64 -1.49
C GLU A 157 10.71 17.72 -2.33
N ASN A 158 11.86 17.45 -1.72
CA ASN A 158 13.12 17.40 -2.46
C ASN A 158 13.11 16.27 -3.47
N MET A 159 12.66 15.07 -3.09
CA MET A 159 12.54 13.94 -4.02
C MET A 159 11.58 14.27 -5.17
N GLU A 160 10.43 14.86 -4.87
CA GLU A 160 9.44 15.28 -5.86
C GLU A 160 10.05 16.22 -6.92
N LYS A 161 10.78 17.23 -6.45
CA LYS A 161 11.46 18.20 -7.31
C LYS A 161 12.61 17.57 -8.11
N ASP A 162 13.47 16.82 -7.45
CA ASP A 162 14.74 16.37 -8.01
C ASP A 162 14.56 15.27 -9.06
N ILE A 163 13.56 14.38 -8.88
CA ILE A 163 13.28 13.28 -9.82
C ILE A 163 11.94 13.44 -10.56
N ASN A 164 11.32 14.62 -10.48
CA ASN A 164 10.02 14.95 -11.10
C ASN A 164 8.94 13.91 -10.77
N LEU A 165 8.79 13.63 -9.47
CA LEU A 165 7.89 12.59 -8.97
C LEU A 165 6.44 13.05 -9.06
N LYS A 166 5.55 12.19 -9.56
CA LYS A 166 4.11 12.46 -9.53
C LYS A 166 3.52 11.93 -8.23
N MET A 167 3.24 12.81 -7.27
CA MET A 167 2.62 12.44 -6.01
C MET A 167 1.11 12.20 -6.18
N ASN A 168 0.56 11.31 -5.36
CA ASN A 168 -0.87 11.20 -5.16
C ASN A 168 -1.34 12.37 -4.29
N SER A 169 -1.68 13.48 -4.94
CA SER A 169 -2.51 14.51 -4.36
C SER A 169 -3.95 14.24 -4.81
N SER A 170 -4.77 13.70 -3.90
CA SER A 170 -6.22 13.71 -4.08
C SER A 170 -6.72 15.15 -4.29
N PHE A 171 -7.99 15.35 -4.65
CA PHE A 171 -8.57 16.69 -4.88
C PHE A 171 -8.36 17.70 -3.72
N SER A 172 -7.98 17.25 -2.52
CA SER A 172 -7.43 18.04 -1.43
C SER A 172 -5.96 18.41 -1.68
N LYS A 173 -5.61 19.69 -1.55
CA LYS A 173 -4.24 20.25 -1.75
C LYS A 173 -3.12 19.64 -0.89
N GLU A 174 -3.39 18.59 -0.10
CA GLU A 174 -2.43 17.99 0.84
C GLU A 174 -2.10 16.56 0.40
N LYS A 175 -0.89 16.39 -0.15
CA LYS A 175 -0.28 15.09 -0.49
C LYS A 175 0.05 14.23 0.74
N PHE A 176 0.06 14.84 1.92
CA PHE A 176 0.36 14.18 3.19
C PHE A 176 -0.95 13.82 3.90
N GLN A 177 -1.07 12.57 4.29
CA GLN A 177 -2.19 12.04 5.05
C GLN A 177 -1.73 11.80 6.48
N ILE A 178 -2.36 12.47 7.42
CA ILE A 178 -2.04 12.36 8.84
C ILE A 178 -3.15 11.55 9.51
N SER A 179 -2.77 10.55 10.30
CA SER A 179 -3.71 9.74 11.06
C SER A 179 -4.49 10.58 12.07
N SER A 180 -5.65 10.07 12.49
CA SER A 180 -6.51 10.73 13.46
C SER A 180 -5.83 11.05 14.80
N ASP A 181 -4.83 10.24 15.20
CA ASP A 181 -4.01 10.46 16.40
C ASP A 181 -2.78 11.36 16.17
N GLY A 182 -2.53 11.81 14.94
CA GLY A 182 -1.41 12.68 14.60
C GLY A 182 -0.04 12.01 14.66
N HIS A 183 0.04 10.68 14.72
CA HIS A 183 1.30 9.96 14.92
C HIS A 183 1.75 9.09 13.75
N LEU A 184 0.99 9.07 12.66
CA LEU A 184 1.34 8.42 11.40
C LEU A 184 1.09 9.41 10.27
N THR A 185 2.14 9.71 9.51
CA THR A 185 2.06 10.53 8.30
C THR A 185 2.44 9.67 7.10
N GLN A 186 1.62 9.71 6.05
CA GLN A 186 1.79 8.90 4.85
C GLN A 186 1.65 9.76 3.60
N CYS A 187 2.35 9.38 2.54
CA CYS A 187 2.09 9.87 1.20
C CYS A 187 2.51 8.82 0.17
N SER A 188 1.94 8.86 -1.02
CA SER A 188 2.26 7.92 -2.09
C SER A 188 2.49 8.62 -3.41
N THR A 189 3.14 7.94 -4.34
CA THR A 189 3.16 8.36 -5.74
C THR A 189 1.84 7.98 -6.41
N LYS A 190 1.56 8.59 -7.57
CA LYS A 190 0.65 7.96 -8.52
C LYS A 190 1.23 6.62 -8.97
N SER A 191 0.38 5.67 -9.34
CA SER A 191 0.83 4.38 -9.86
C SER A 191 1.56 4.54 -11.17
N ASP A 192 2.54 3.65 -11.38
CA ASP A 192 3.04 3.37 -12.72
C ASP A 192 1.94 2.67 -13.53
N TYR A 193 2.18 2.50 -14.84
CA TYR A 193 1.25 1.89 -15.76
C TYR A 193 1.91 0.72 -16.48
N SER A 194 1.12 -0.32 -16.74
CA SER A 194 1.51 -1.44 -17.60
C SER A 194 0.38 -1.65 -18.60
N GLU A 195 0.69 -1.56 -19.90
CA GLU A 195 -0.31 -1.67 -20.98
C GLU A 195 -1.49 -0.69 -20.82
N ASN A 196 -1.22 0.55 -20.40
CA ASN A 196 -2.21 1.59 -20.08
C ASN A 196 -3.15 1.29 -18.90
N ILE A 197 -2.88 0.25 -18.12
CA ILE A 197 -3.61 -0.06 -16.88
C ILE A 197 -2.77 0.39 -15.70
N SER A 198 -3.39 1.10 -14.74
CA SER A 198 -2.77 1.47 -13.47
C SER A 198 -2.20 0.24 -12.79
N LYS A 199 -0.91 0.26 -12.51
CA LYS A 199 -0.15 -0.81 -11.88
C LYS A 199 0.07 -0.48 -10.40
N SER A 200 1.28 -0.62 -9.91
CA SER A 200 1.63 -0.44 -8.51
C SER A 200 2.25 0.94 -8.30
N TYR A 201 2.30 1.38 -7.05
CA TYR A 201 2.94 2.64 -6.64
C TYR A 201 3.89 2.37 -5.48
N ILE A 202 4.63 3.40 -5.08
CA ILE A 202 5.42 3.40 -3.85
C ILE A 202 4.80 4.35 -2.84
N GLU A 203 4.80 3.95 -1.59
CA GLU A 203 4.36 4.76 -0.45
C GLU A 203 5.56 5.13 0.44
N PHE A 204 5.46 6.25 1.13
CA PHE A 204 6.38 6.68 2.17
C PHE A 204 5.63 6.93 3.47
N VAL A 205 6.25 6.51 4.56
CA VAL A 205 5.64 6.52 5.88
C VAL A 205 6.58 7.17 6.90
N HIS A 206 6.01 8.00 7.76
CA HIS A 206 6.62 8.46 8.99
C HIS A 206 5.76 8.07 10.19
N ARG A 207 6.36 7.35 11.14
CA ARG A 207 5.74 6.92 12.40
C ARG A 207 6.41 7.67 13.54
N GLU A 208 5.65 8.54 14.19
CA GLU A 208 6.13 9.34 15.32
C GLU A 208 6.47 8.47 16.53
N ILE A 209 7.41 8.94 17.34
CA ILE A 209 7.65 8.36 18.68
C ILE A 209 6.45 8.69 19.54
N LEU A 210 5.82 7.65 20.12
CA LEU A 210 4.64 7.84 20.94
C LEU A 210 4.97 8.72 22.16
N PRO A 211 4.03 9.55 22.64
CA PRO A 211 4.25 10.43 23.80
C PRO A 211 4.83 9.72 25.02
N SER A 212 4.40 8.49 25.29
CA SER A 212 4.88 7.64 26.39
C SER A 212 6.36 7.21 26.27
N ASN A 213 6.96 7.35 25.09
CA ASN A 213 8.34 6.95 24.80
C ASN A 213 9.29 8.11 24.52
N LYS A 214 8.83 9.37 24.62
CA LYS A 214 9.64 10.56 24.27
C LYS A 214 10.94 10.70 25.05
N THR A 215 11.02 10.17 26.27
CA THR A 215 12.22 10.24 27.12
C THR A 215 13.25 9.14 26.81
N LYS A 216 12.97 8.22 25.88
CA LYS A 216 13.94 7.17 25.53
C LYS A 216 15.09 7.75 24.73
N LEU A 217 16.32 7.53 25.19
CA LEU A 217 17.53 8.01 24.50
C LEU A 217 17.71 7.35 23.12
N PHE A 218 17.32 6.08 22.99
CA PHE A 218 17.46 5.30 21.75
C PHE A 218 16.12 4.64 21.38
N PRO A 219 15.15 5.43 20.88
CA PRO A 219 13.88 4.89 20.43
C PRO A 219 14.09 3.98 19.22
N SER A 220 13.19 3.03 19.06
CA SER A 220 13.22 2.03 17.99
C SER A 220 11.80 1.84 17.48
N SER A 221 11.59 0.97 16.48
CA SER A 221 10.27 0.78 15.85
C SER A 221 9.17 0.44 16.86
N ILE A 222 9.47 -0.29 17.94
CA ILE A 222 8.48 -0.64 18.98
C ILE A 222 8.03 0.56 19.82
N HIS A 223 8.77 1.67 19.78
CA HIS A 223 8.47 2.89 20.54
C HIS A 223 7.64 3.90 19.73
N ARG A 224 7.43 3.63 18.44
CA ARG A 224 6.72 4.48 17.50
C ARG A 224 5.29 4.00 17.28
N LYS A 225 4.46 4.85 16.66
CA LYS A 225 3.08 4.52 16.29
C LYS A 225 3.02 3.25 15.43
N ASP A 226 2.30 2.25 15.90
CA ASP A 226 2.02 1.02 15.17
C ASP A 226 0.63 1.03 14.52
N GLY A 227 0.37 0.03 13.68
CA GLY A 227 -0.92 -0.13 13.00
C GLY A 227 -1.14 0.86 11.86
N PHE A 228 -2.41 0.98 11.46
CA PHE A 228 -2.89 1.74 10.31
C PHE A 228 -4.10 2.60 10.70
N ASP A 229 -4.38 3.64 9.92
CA ASP A 229 -5.56 4.50 10.08
C ASP A 229 -6.47 4.36 8.86
N ALA A 230 -7.78 4.20 9.10
CA ALA A 230 -8.76 3.94 8.05
C ALA A 230 -8.91 5.12 7.07
N ILE A 231 -8.79 6.36 7.57
CA ILE A 231 -8.94 7.58 6.76
C ILE A 231 -7.72 7.74 5.87
N SER A 232 -6.52 7.58 6.43
CA SER A 232 -5.28 7.66 5.67
C SER A 232 -5.23 6.59 4.57
N ALA A 233 -5.65 5.36 4.87
CA ALA A 233 -5.70 4.27 3.90
C ALA A 233 -6.63 4.57 2.70
N ASN A 234 -7.76 5.27 2.92
CA ASN A 234 -8.70 5.60 1.85
C ASN A 234 -8.08 6.49 0.77
N THR A 235 -7.35 7.54 1.17
CA THR A 235 -6.68 8.43 0.20
C THR A 235 -5.57 7.71 -0.56
N ILE A 236 -4.86 6.78 0.11
CA ILE A 236 -3.80 5.99 -0.50
C ILE A 236 -4.36 5.04 -1.58
N PHE A 237 -5.57 4.48 -1.42
CA PHE A 237 -6.17 3.63 -2.47
C PHE A 237 -6.31 4.35 -3.82
N LYS A 238 -6.51 5.67 -3.79
CA LYS A 238 -6.68 6.52 -4.98
C LYS A 238 -5.40 6.69 -5.80
N SER A 239 -4.27 6.19 -5.32
CA SER A 239 -3.01 6.18 -6.08
C SER A 239 -3.11 5.41 -7.40
N THR A 240 -4.08 4.50 -7.50
CA THR A 240 -4.37 3.72 -8.73
C THR A 240 -5.48 4.29 -9.59
N ASP A 241 -6.11 5.39 -9.17
CA ASP A 241 -7.19 6.03 -9.92
C ASP A 241 -6.61 6.69 -11.19
N ILE A 242 -7.42 6.67 -12.26
CA ILE A 242 -7.04 7.17 -13.60
C ILE A 242 -7.33 8.66 -13.69
#